data_AF-A0A1Q3WC53-F1
#
_entry.id   AF-A0A1Q3WC53-F1
#
_cell.length_a   1.000
_cell.length_b   1.000
_cell.length_c   1.000
_cell.angle_alpha   90.00
_cell.angle_beta   90.00
_cell.angle_gamma   90.00
#
_symmetry.space_group_name_H-M   'P 1'
#
loop_
_entity.id
_entity.type
_entity.pdbx_description
1 polymer ?
#
loop_
_entity_poly.entity_id
_entity_poly.type
_entity_poly.pdbx_seq_one_letter_code
_entity_poly.pdbx_strand_id
1 'polypeptide(L)'
;MNRLLPFLLGPELVWVGLLAITGLLISFSQPLPPNDHDKLLNAGWFLPGLGVLLAFATLYWLPGGQWWWLFRVGLASLVGIFLVVNFLCEAAVYNDSRDSGIGSAYMLFIGLGISMLVIIGFIAAICFIAKWPFLTIFKWMLIVLGALVVLGSVIGWLASFGSNKS
;
A
#
# COMPACT_ATOMS: atom_id res chain seq x y z
N MET A 1 28.07 14.92 10.62
CA MET A 1 27.24 14.09 9.72
C MET A 1 26.11 13.46 10.55
N ASN A 2 24.86 13.87 10.32
CA ASN A 2 23.70 13.44 11.12
C ASN A 2 23.40 11.95 10.85
N ARG A 3 23.87 11.08 11.75
CA ARG A 3 23.64 9.62 11.69
C ARG A 3 22.17 9.21 11.88
N LEU A 4 21.32 10.12 12.35
CA LEU A 4 19.91 9.84 12.68
C LEU A 4 18.94 10.02 11.50
N LEU A 5 19.30 10.86 10.51
CA LEU A 5 18.46 11.14 9.34
C LEU A 5 18.06 9.87 8.54
N PRO A 6 18.97 8.91 8.29
CA PRO A 6 18.64 7.63 7.65
C PRO A 6 17.78 6.70 8.52
N PHE A 7 17.76 6.89 9.84
CA PHE A 7 16.84 6.14 10.70
C PHE A 7 15.44 6.73 10.66
N LEU A 8 15.32 8.07 10.60
CA LEU A 8 14.05 8.76 10.45
C LEU A 8 13.42 8.62 9.05
N LEU A 9 14.19 8.66 7.96
CA LEU A 9 13.67 8.58 6.57
C LEU A 9 13.49 7.14 6.04
N GLY A 10 13.36 6.18 6.95
CA GLY A 10 13.26 4.76 6.64
C GLY A 10 11.87 4.30 6.19
N PRO A 11 11.67 2.99 6.03
CA PRO A 11 10.36 2.41 5.69
C PRO A 11 9.27 2.72 6.74
N GLU A 12 9.65 2.98 7.99
CA GLU A 12 8.73 3.35 9.06
C GLU A 12 8.03 4.67 8.77
N LEU A 13 8.74 5.68 8.26
CA LEU A 13 8.16 6.99 7.94
C LEU A 13 7.19 6.91 6.76
N VAL A 14 7.43 6.01 5.81
CA VAL A 14 6.47 5.70 4.74
C VAL A 14 5.14 5.25 5.35
N TRP A 15 5.17 4.32 6.29
CA TRP A 15 3.96 3.81 6.93
C TRP A 15 3.28 4.83 7.84
N VAL A 16 4.05 5.64 8.57
CA VAL A 16 3.50 6.76 9.35
C VAL A 16 2.83 7.79 8.44
N GLY A 17 3.48 8.14 7.32
CA GLY A 17 2.91 9.05 6.32
C GLY A 17 1.65 8.47 5.68
N LEU A 18 1.65 7.18 5.36
CA LEU A 18 0.47 6.50 4.81
C LEU A 18 -0.68 6.46 5.82
N LEU A 19 -0.39 6.20 7.10
CA LEU A 19 -1.40 6.28 8.17
C LEU A 19 -1.98 7.68 8.29
N ALA A 20 -1.14 8.73 8.22
CA ALA A 20 -1.61 10.11 8.25
C ALA A 20 -2.50 10.43 7.03
N ILE A 21 -2.13 9.98 5.83
CA ILE A 21 -2.95 10.14 4.61
C ILE A 21 -4.27 9.40 4.76
N THR A 22 -4.26 8.15 5.23
CA THR A 22 -5.49 7.36 5.48
C THR A 22 -6.39 8.07 6.49
N GLY A 23 -5.83 8.61 7.58
CA GLY A 23 -6.58 9.39 8.55
C GLY A 23 -7.17 10.68 7.98
N LEU A 24 -6.43 11.39 7.13
CA LEU A 24 -6.95 12.56 6.42
C LEU A 24 -8.11 12.17 5.48
N LEU A 25 -7.96 11.10 4.71
CA LEU A 25 -9.02 10.59 3.82
C LEU A 25 -10.29 10.26 4.61
N ILE A 26 -10.15 9.56 5.73
CA ILE A 26 -11.27 9.27 6.63
C ILE A 26 -11.88 10.57 7.15
N SER A 27 -11.08 11.50 7.66
CA SER A 27 -11.57 12.76 8.25
C SER A 27 -12.36 13.62 7.26
N PHE A 28 -11.96 13.66 5.99
CA PHE A 28 -12.68 14.39 4.95
C PHE A 28 -13.93 13.67 4.46
N SER A 29 -14.02 12.37 4.70
CA SER A 29 -15.15 11.55 4.27
C SER A 29 -16.25 11.48 5.33
N GLN A 30 -15.93 11.77 6.60
CA GLN A 30 -16.88 11.69 7.71
C GLN A 30 -17.67 13.00 7.91
N PRO A 31 -18.99 12.94 8.19
CA PRO A 31 -19.81 11.74 8.30
C PRO A 31 -20.14 11.15 6.91
N LEU A 32 -19.87 9.86 6.74
CA LEU A 32 -20.09 9.16 5.47
C LEU A 32 -21.60 8.90 5.25
N PRO A 33 -22.19 9.32 4.12
CA PRO A 33 -23.48 8.79 3.69
C PRO A 33 -23.40 7.26 3.49
N PRO A 34 -24.48 6.49 3.71
CA PRO A 34 -24.48 5.02 3.59
C PRO A 34 -24.04 4.47 2.22
N ASN A 35 -24.02 5.29 1.17
CA ASN A 35 -23.60 4.90 -0.18
C ASN A 35 -22.12 5.21 -0.47
N ASP A 36 -21.43 5.97 0.37
CA ASP A 36 -20.04 6.37 0.14
C ASP A 36 -19.02 5.55 0.94
N HIS A 37 -19.48 4.70 1.86
CA HIS A 37 -18.63 3.80 2.62
C HIS A 37 -17.89 2.78 1.73
N ASP A 38 -18.51 2.34 0.63
CA ASP A 38 -17.86 1.46 -0.36
C ASP A 38 -16.67 2.17 -1.05
N LYS A 39 -16.73 3.49 -1.21
CA LYS A 39 -15.60 4.26 -1.76
C LYS A 39 -14.42 4.29 -0.78
N LEU A 40 -14.70 4.36 0.52
CA LEU A 40 -13.66 4.28 1.55
C LEU A 40 -13.05 2.87 1.59
N LEU A 41 -13.88 1.82 1.57
CA LEU A 41 -13.41 0.43 1.50
C LEU A 41 -12.58 0.17 0.24
N ASN A 42 -12.91 0.81 -0.88
CA ASN A 42 -12.18 0.67 -2.12
C ASN A 42 -10.72 1.14 -2.03
N ALA A 43 -10.41 2.10 -1.15
CA ALA A 43 -9.04 2.51 -0.90
C ALA A 43 -8.20 1.37 -0.26
N GLY A 44 -8.84 0.46 0.48
CA GLY A 44 -8.22 -0.71 1.10
C GLY A 44 -7.61 -1.72 0.11
N TRP A 45 -8.07 -1.72 -1.15
CA TRP A 45 -7.46 -2.56 -2.20
C TRP A 45 -6.06 -2.11 -2.61
N PHE A 46 -5.78 -0.82 -2.47
CA PHE A 46 -4.54 -0.22 -3.00
C PHE A 46 -3.59 0.22 -1.89
N LEU A 47 -4.12 0.75 -0.77
CA LEU A 47 -3.32 1.34 0.30
C LEU A 47 -2.26 0.37 0.88
N PRO A 48 -2.59 -0.88 1.27
CA PRO A 48 -1.59 -1.79 1.83
C PRO A 48 -0.49 -2.13 0.82
N GLY A 49 -0.86 -2.41 -0.44
CA GLY A 49 0.10 -2.73 -1.50
C GLY A 49 1.00 -1.54 -1.85
N LEU A 50 0.44 -0.33 -1.92
CA LEU A 50 1.18 0.90 -2.16
C LEU A 50 2.14 1.20 -1.00
N GLY A 51 1.71 1.00 0.25
CA GLY A 51 2.57 1.11 1.43
C GLY A 51 3.78 0.20 1.37
N VAL A 52 3.59 -1.06 0.99
CA VAL A 52 4.69 -2.01 0.78
C VAL A 52 5.62 -1.51 -0.32
N LEU A 53 5.11 -1.14 -1.49
CA LEU A 53 5.94 -0.66 -2.60
C LEU A 53 6.77 0.57 -2.21
N LEU A 54 6.17 1.54 -1.53
CA LEU A 54 6.87 2.73 -1.05
C LEU A 54 7.91 2.38 0.03
N ALA A 55 7.65 1.41 0.90
CA ALA A 55 8.63 0.94 1.89
C ALA A 55 9.87 0.35 1.21
N PHE A 56 9.71 -0.40 0.11
CA PHE A 56 10.81 -0.90 -0.71
C PHE A 56 11.56 0.21 -1.47
N ALA A 57 10.88 1.29 -1.85
CA ALA A 57 11.51 2.44 -2.51
C ALA A 57 12.55 3.15 -1.61
N THR A 58 12.47 2.98 -0.28
CA THR A 58 13.44 3.61 0.64
C THR A 58 14.88 3.19 0.41
N LEU A 59 15.12 2.04 -0.22
CA LEU A 59 16.48 1.61 -0.56
C LEU A 59 17.20 2.55 -1.54
N TYR A 60 16.48 3.36 -2.31
CA TYR A 60 17.11 4.34 -3.21
C TYR A 60 17.87 5.44 -2.46
N TRP A 61 17.47 5.77 -1.22
CA TRP A 61 18.01 6.90 -0.47
C TRP A 61 18.51 6.54 0.93
N LEU A 62 18.29 5.33 1.43
CA LEU A 62 18.83 4.88 2.72
C LEU A 62 20.22 4.22 2.56
N PRO A 63 21.30 4.86 3.04
CA PRO A 63 22.59 4.18 3.16
C PRO A 63 22.54 3.14 4.28
N GLY A 64 22.93 1.90 4.01
CA GLY A 64 22.97 0.85 5.03
C GLY A 64 23.15 -0.57 4.48
N GLY A 65 23.21 -1.54 5.38
CA GLY A 65 23.27 -2.96 5.02
C GLY A 65 21.93 -3.44 4.44
N GLN A 66 21.99 -4.10 3.27
CA GLN A 66 20.80 -4.58 2.54
C GLN A 66 19.89 -5.49 3.38
N TRP A 67 20.49 -6.39 4.17
CA TRP A 67 19.76 -7.32 5.04
C TRP A 67 19.09 -6.62 6.23
N TRP A 68 19.78 -5.67 6.84
CA TRP A 68 19.20 -4.87 7.92
C TRP A 68 18.05 -4.00 7.42
N TRP A 69 18.21 -3.41 6.24
CA TRP A 69 17.14 -2.67 5.58
C TRP A 69 15.93 -3.56 5.28
N LEU A 70 16.14 -4.77 4.72
CA LEU A 70 15.05 -5.70 4.40
C LEU A 70 14.27 -6.12 5.65
N PHE A 71 14.98 -6.36 6.76
CA PHE A 71 14.36 -6.64 8.06
C PHE A 71 13.48 -5.47 8.54
N ARG A 72 13.98 -4.23 8.45
CA ARG A 72 13.19 -3.03 8.79
C ARG A 72 11.95 -2.90 7.92
N VAL A 73 12.06 -3.11 6.61
CA VAL A 73 10.92 -3.11 5.69
C VAL A 73 9.89 -4.15 6.10
N GLY A 74 10.34 -5.37 6.43
CA GLY A 74 9.48 -6.45 6.91
C GLY A 74 8.68 -6.05 8.15
N LEU A 75 9.36 -5.64 9.21
CA LEU A 75 8.69 -5.24 10.46
C LEU A 75 7.78 -4.02 10.28
N ALA A 76 8.29 -2.95 9.66
CA ALA A 76 7.53 -1.73 9.44
C ALA A 76 6.26 -2.01 8.62
N SER A 77 6.36 -2.88 7.61
CA SER A 77 5.22 -3.22 6.75
C SER A 77 4.21 -4.12 7.45
N LEU A 78 4.62 -5.09 8.27
CA LEU A 78 3.67 -5.89 9.04
C LEU A 78 2.83 -5.02 9.98
N VAL A 79 3.49 -4.12 10.71
CA VAL A 79 2.81 -3.19 11.61
C VAL A 79 1.94 -2.20 10.83
N GLY A 80 2.51 -1.60 9.78
CA GLY A 80 1.82 -0.60 8.97
C GLY A 80 0.60 -1.13 8.23
N ILE A 81 0.68 -2.33 7.64
CA ILE A 81 -0.47 -3.00 7.00
C ILE A 81 -1.59 -3.16 8.02
N PHE A 82 -1.27 -3.71 9.20
CA PHE A 82 -2.26 -3.95 10.23
C PHE A 82 -2.93 -2.65 10.68
N LEU A 83 -2.15 -1.61 10.96
CA LEU A 83 -2.69 -0.33 11.42
C LEU A 83 -3.54 0.36 10.34
N VAL A 84 -3.07 0.39 9.08
CA VAL A 84 -3.82 1.05 7.99
C VAL A 84 -5.13 0.33 7.72
N VAL A 85 -5.10 -0.99 7.63
CA VAL A 85 -6.33 -1.77 7.36
C VAL A 85 -7.29 -1.68 8.54
N ASN A 86 -6.81 -1.77 9.78
CA ASN A 86 -7.65 -1.62 10.96
C ASN A 86 -8.34 -0.25 10.97
N PHE A 87 -7.57 0.82 10.77
CA PHE A 87 -8.11 2.17 10.78
C PHE A 87 -9.13 2.42 9.66
N LEU A 88 -8.92 1.82 8.48
CA LEU A 88 -9.85 1.91 7.36
C LEU A 88 -11.15 1.14 7.62
N CYS A 89 -11.05 -0.09 8.14
CA CYS A 89 -12.21 -0.93 8.42
C CYS A 89 -13.03 -0.39 9.59
N GLU A 90 -12.39 0.13 10.64
CA GLU A 90 -13.05 0.77 11.78
C GLU A 90 -13.84 2.01 11.35
N ALA A 91 -13.27 2.82 10.45
CA ALA A 91 -13.94 4.00 9.90
C ALA A 91 -15.14 3.67 8.98
N ALA A 92 -15.28 2.42 8.55
CA ALA A 92 -16.32 1.99 7.62
C ALA A 92 -17.47 1.19 8.27
N VAL A 93 -17.50 1.11 9.61
CA VAL A 93 -18.55 0.39 10.36
C VAL A 93 -19.90 1.10 10.25
N TYR A 94 -20.93 0.38 9.80
CA TYR A 94 -22.30 0.86 9.59
C TYR A 94 -23.21 0.72 10.83
N ASN A 95 -22.82 -0.10 11.82
CA ASN A 95 -23.65 -0.45 13.00
C ASN A 95 -24.99 -1.11 12.64
N ASP A 96 -25.03 -1.91 11.57
CA ASP A 96 -26.20 -2.64 11.08
C ASP A 96 -25.75 -3.93 10.35
N SER A 97 -26.69 -4.76 9.90
CA SER A 97 -26.52 -5.99 9.12
C SER A 97 -25.58 -5.90 7.90
N ARG A 98 -25.34 -4.70 7.38
CA ARG A 98 -24.37 -4.41 6.29
C ARG A 98 -22.91 -4.59 6.71
N ASP A 99 -22.62 -4.71 8.01
CA ASP A 99 -21.27 -4.92 8.56
C ASP A 99 -20.68 -6.32 8.27
N SER A 100 -21.51 -7.26 7.81
CA SER A 100 -21.07 -8.63 7.46
C SER A 100 -19.95 -8.67 6.40
N GLY A 101 -19.83 -7.64 5.56
CA GLY A 101 -18.77 -7.52 4.55
C GLY A 101 -17.45 -6.91 5.06
N ILE A 102 -17.44 -6.22 6.20
CA ILE A 102 -16.25 -5.52 6.69
C ILE A 102 -15.19 -6.50 7.19
N GLY A 103 -15.62 -7.54 7.90
CA GLY A 103 -14.71 -8.57 8.42
C GLY A 103 -13.99 -9.35 7.31
N SER A 104 -14.70 -9.66 6.21
CA SER A 104 -14.08 -10.32 5.06
C SER A 104 -13.15 -9.38 4.29
N ALA A 105 -13.54 -8.10 4.14
CA ALA A 105 -12.68 -7.06 3.56
C ALA A 105 -11.38 -6.87 4.37
N TYR A 106 -11.47 -6.85 5.70
CA TYR A 106 -10.32 -6.77 6.61
C TYR A 106 -9.31 -7.91 6.37
N MET A 107 -9.79 -9.16 6.34
CA MET A 107 -8.92 -10.32 6.07
C MET A 107 -8.30 -10.25 4.68
N LEU A 108 -9.08 -9.83 3.68
CA LEU A 108 -8.62 -9.72 2.30
C LEU A 108 -7.53 -8.65 2.16
N PHE A 109 -7.73 -7.46 2.71
CA PHE A 109 -6.78 -6.35 2.59
C PHE A 109 -5.47 -6.64 3.32
N ILE A 110 -5.52 -7.27 4.51
CA ILE A 110 -4.32 -7.76 5.19
C ILE A 110 -3.62 -8.83 4.35
N GLY A 111 -4.37 -9.80 3.82
CA GLY A 111 -3.82 -10.85 2.96
C GLY A 111 -3.13 -10.28 1.73
N LEU A 112 -3.72 -9.25 1.10
CA LEU A 112 -3.14 -8.55 -0.05
C LEU A 112 -1.84 -7.83 0.35
N GLY A 113 -1.83 -7.09 1.45
CA GLY A 113 -0.62 -6.43 1.94
C GLY A 113 0.51 -7.42 2.25
N ILE A 114 0.20 -8.50 2.99
CA ILE A 114 1.19 -9.51 3.38
C ILE A 114 1.70 -10.28 2.17
N SER A 115 0.83 -10.70 1.26
CA SER A 115 1.25 -11.40 0.03
C SER A 115 2.19 -10.53 -0.81
N MET A 116 1.90 -9.24 -0.97
CA MET A 116 2.78 -8.31 -1.66
C MET A 116 4.14 -8.18 -0.96
N LEU A 117 4.14 -8.05 0.37
CA LEU A 117 5.36 -7.99 1.18
C LEU A 117 6.22 -9.25 1.00
N VAL A 118 5.60 -10.43 1.03
CA VAL A 118 6.30 -11.71 0.85
C VAL A 118 6.87 -11.82 -0.56
N ILE A 119 6.09 -11.51 -1.60
CA ILE A 119 6.52 -11.60 -3.00
C ILE A 119 7.73 -10.68 -3.25
N ILE A 120 7.63 -9.39 -2.91
CA ILE A 120 8.71 -8.43 -3.17
C ILE A 120 9.89 -8.71 -2.24
N GLY A 121 9.64 -9.05 -0.97
CA GLY A 121 10.68 -9.42 -0.01
C GLY A 121 11.49 -10.63 -0.47
N PHE A 122 10.82 -11.64 -1.04
CA PHE A 122 11.49 -12.81 -1.60
C PHE A 122 12.32 -12.46 -2.84
N ILE A 123 11.78 -11.65 -3.77
CA ILE A 123 12.52 -11.15 -4.92
C ILE A 123 13.76 -10.37 -4.48
N ALA A 124 13.62 -9.49 -3.48
CA ALA A 124 14.72 -8.71 -2.92
C ALA A 124 15.80 -9.61 -2.30
N ALA A 125 15.40 -10.60 -1.49
CA ALA A 125 16.31 -11.55 -0.88
C ALA A 125 17.10 -12.35 -1.94
N ILE A 126 16.45 -12.85 -2.99
CA ILE A 126 17.13 -13.52 -4.10
C ILE A 126 18.13 -12.59 -4.76
N CYS A 127 17.73 -11.36 -5.06
CA CYS A 127 18.63 -10.39 -5.69
C CYS A 127 19.86 -10.10 -4.82
N PHE A 128 19.70 -9.99 -3.51
CA PHE A 128 20.82 -9.75 -2.59
C PHE A 128 21.76 -10.96 -2.49
N ILE A 129 21.23 -12.18 -2.47
CA ILE A 129 22.03 -13.41 -2.47
C ILE A 129 22.80 -13.54 -3.80
N ALA A 130 22.12 -13.34 -4.92
CA ALA A 130 22.69 -13.41 -6.27
C ALA A 130 23.57 -12.19 -6.62
N LYS A 131 23.64 -11.18 -5.75
CA LYS A 131 24.31 -9.88 -5.98
C LYS A 131 23.81 -9.17 -7.25
N TRP A 132 22.55 -9.38 -7.59
CA TRP A 132 21.89 -8.72 -8.70
C TRP A 132 21.47 -7.29 -8.31
N PRO A 133 21.39 -6.36 -9.28
CA PRO A 133 20.99 -4.98 -9.01
C PRO A 133 19.47 -4.90 -8.75
N PHE A 134 19.05 -5.22 -7.52
CA PHE A 134 17.64 -5.20 -7.11
C PHE A 134 16.95 -3.88 -7.45
N LEU A 135 17.60 -2.74 -7.24
CA LEU A 135 17.05 -1.41 -7.55
C LEU A 135 16.68 -1.24 -9.03
N THR A 136 17.43 -1.88 -9.94
CA THR A 136 17.12 -1.84 -11.37
C THR A 136 15.88 -2.68 -11.66
N ILE A 137 15.81 -3.89 -11.10
CA ILE A 137 14.66 -4.79 -11.26
C ILE A 137 13.40 -4.13 -10.68
N PHE A 138 13.50 -3.59 -9.46
CA PHE A 138 12.42 -2.91 -8.78
C PHE A 138 11.91 -1.69 -9.55
N LYS A 139 12.83 -0.89 -10.12
CA LYS A 139 12.47 0.24 -11.00
C LYS A 139 11.62 -0.22 -12.18
N TRP A 140 12.03 -1.28 -12.88
CA TRP A 140 11.28 -1.80 -14.03
C TRP A 140 9.93 -2.37 -13.62
N MET A 141 9.85 -3.06 -12.47
CA MET A 141 8.57 -3.52 -11.91
C MET A 141 7.62 -2.35 -11.67
N LEU A 142 8.08 -1.25 -11.07
CA LEU A 142 7.27 -0.05 -10.86
C LEU A 142 6.82 0.60 -12.16
N ILE A 143 7.68 0.66 -13.17
CA ILE A 143 7.34 1.20 -14.50
C ILE A 143 6.25 0.35 -15.16
N VAL A 144 6.40 -0.98 -15.16
CA VAL A 144 5.41 -1.90 -15.74
C VAL A 144 4.08 -1.79 -15.01
N LEU A 145 4.10 -1.76 -13.67
CA LEU A 145 2.89 -1.63 -12.86
C LEU A 145 2.21 -0.28 -13.09
N GLY A 146 2.97 0.82 -13.13
CA GLY A 146 2.44 2.14 -13.46
C GLY A 146 1.84 2.21 -14.87
N ALA A 147 2.49 1.61 -15.86
CA ALA A 147 1.98 1.55 -17.23
C ALA A 147 0.66 0.77 -17.30
N LEU A 148 0.55 -0.37 -16.60
CA LEU A 148 -0.68 -1.16 -16.52
C LEU A 148 -1.83 -0.38 -15.86
N VAL A 149 -1.56 0.36 -14.79
CA VAL A 149 -2.56 1.19 -14.10
C VAL A 149 -3.05 2.32 -15.02
N VAL A 150 -2.14 3.00 -15.72
CA VAL A 150 -2.51 4.05 -16.68
C VAL A 150 -3.33 3.48 -17.83
N LEU A 151 -2.90 2.36 -18.42
CA LEU A 151 -3.64 1.70 -19.50
C LEU A 151 -5.04 1.28 -19.04
N GLY A 152 -5.16 0.67 -17.86
CA GLY A 152 -6.46 0.30 -17.28
C GLY A 152 -7.37 1.51 -17.07
N SER A 153 -6.81 2.61 -16.58
CA SER A 153 -7.53 3.87 -16.36
C SER A 153 -8.01 4.50 -17.67
N VAL A 154 -7.17 4.48 -18.71
CA VAL A 154 -7.53 4.96 -20.05
C VAL A 154 -8.64 4.10 -20.67
N ILE A 155 -8.56 2.78 -20.54
CA ILE A 155 -9.60 1.86 -21.02
C ILE A 155 -10.93 2.13 -20.29
N GLY A 156 -10.90 2.28 -18.95
CA GLY A 156 -12.09 2.60 -18.16
C GLY A 156 -12.71 3.94 -18.56
N TRP A 157 -11.89 4.96 -18.79
CA TRP A 157 -12.34 6.27 -19.28
C TRP A 157 -12.96 6.17 -20.67
N LEU A 158 -12.34 5.45 -21.60
CA LEU A 158 -12.89 5.21 -22.95
C LEU A 158 -14.23 4.44 -22.89
N ALA A 159 -14.33 3.43 -22.01
CA ALA A 159 -15.55 2.67 -21.82
C ALA A 159 -16.70 3.54 -21.26
N SER A 160 -16.40 4.55 -20.45
CA SER A 160 -17.40 5.46 -19.88
C SER A 160 -18.17 6.27 -20.94
N PHE A 161 -17.55 6.57 -22.10
CA PHE A 161 -18.24 7.23 -23.21
C PHE A 161 -19.27 6.33 -23.91
N GLY A 162 -19.08 5.00 -23.86
CA GLY A 162 -20.02 4.04 -24.44
C GLY A 162 -21.28 3.85 -23.61
N SER A 163 -21.21 4.09 -22.29
CA SER A 163 -22.31 3.88 -21.35
C SER A 163 -23.35 5.01 -21.32
N ASN A 164 -23.08 6.17 -21.94
CA ASN A 164 -23.97 7.34 -21.95
C ASN A 164 -25.01 7.33 -23.09
N LYS A 165 -25.24 6.17 -23.72
CA LYS A 165 -26.32 5.97 -24.70
C LYS A 165 -27.42 5.11 -24.07
N SER A 166 -28.24 5.70 -23.21
CA SER A 166 -29.61 5.23 -22.93
C SER A 166 -30.56 6.41 -23.11
#